data_AF-A0A368RKC0-F1
#
_entry.id   AF-A0A368RKC0-F1
#
_cell.length_a   1.000
_cell.length_b   1.000
_cell.length_c   1.000
_cell.angle_alpha   90.00
_cell.angle_beta   90.00
_cell.angle_gamma   90.00
#
_symmetry.space_group_name_H-M   'P 1'
#
loop_
_entity.id
_entity.type
_entity.pdbx_description
1 polymer ?
#
loop_
_entity_poly.entity_id
_entity_poly.type
_entity_poly.pdbx_seq_one_letter_code
_entity_poly.pdbx_strand_id
1 'polypeptide(L)'
;MMRKVELFSDEIFFCHFEGTTAYIEKSSPFPTDGKLGWWSTGFSYGLWIASLVSLGFSVVPVASQTWKAYFGLSRSESPKDDSRQAASILFPDKALSLKLKKHHGRAEALLLAAYGKGLVLPQLDIDVDC
;
A
#
# COMPACT_ATOMS: atom_id res chain seq x y z
N MET A 1 23.15 36.24 -20.06
CA MET A 1 21.74 36.51 -19.66
C MET A 1 21.15 35.22 -19.08
N MET A 2 21.62 34.80 -17.90
CA MET A 2 21.01 33.72 -17.13
C MET A 2 20.12 34.37 -16.08
N ARG A 3 18.81 34.13 -16.12
CA ARG A 3 17.91 34.58 -15.07
C ARG A 3 18.15 33.71 -13.85
N LYS A 4 18.75 34.34 -12.84
CA LYS A 4 18.80 33.90 -11.45
C LYS A 4 17.35 33.86 -10.96
N VAL A 5 16.79 32.67 -10.83
CA VAL A 5 15.55 32.47 -10.08
C VAL A 5 16.00 32.20 -8.65
N GLU A 6 15.97 33.24 -7.83
CA GLU A 6 16.06 33.11 -6.39
C GLU A 6 14.78 32.43 -5.90
N LEU A 7 14.87 31.16 -5.53
CA LEU A 7 13.91 30.54 -4.62
C LEU A 7 14.59 30.42 -3.26
N PHE A 8 14.36 31.46 -2.47
CA PHE A 8 14.71 31.59 -1.08
C PHE A 8 13.62 30.86 -0.26
N SER A 9 13.64 29.51 -0.19
CA SER A 9 12.85 28.69 0.78
C SER A 9 13.10 27.16 0.76
N ASP A 10 14.19 26.64 0.18
CA ASP A 10 14.30 25.19 -0.10
C ASP A 10 14.89 24.31 1.03
N GLU A 11 15.39 24.86 2.15
CA GLU A 11 16.01 24.03 3.20
C GLU A 11 15.05 23.42 4.23
N ILE A 12 13.80 23.87 4.33
CA ILE A 12 12.85 23.36 5.34
C ILE A 12 11.91 22.28 4.77
N PHE A 13 11.70 22.23 3.45
CA PHE A 13 10.72 21.31 2.86
C PHE A 13 11.29 19.95 2.45
N PHE A 14 12.60 19.81 2.29
CA PHE A 14 13.24 18.55 1.89
C PHE A 14 13.54 17.60 3.06
N CYS A 15 13.44 18.06 4.30
CA CYS A 15 14.00 17.37 5.46
C CYS A 15 13.06 16.39 6.21
N HIS A 16 11.85 16.08 5.73
CA HIS A 16 10.88 15.34 6.58
C HIS A 16 10.65 13.86 6.26
N PHE A 17 11.21 13.30 5.19
CA PHE A 17 11.02 11.88 4.87
C PHE A 17 12.28 11.11 4.47
N GLU A 18 13.48 11.72 4.58
CA GLU A 18 14.73 11.02 4.30
C GLU A 18 14.83 9.74 5.14
N GLY A 19 14.91 8.59 4.46
CA GLY A 19 15.07 7.28 5.09
C GLY A 19 13.78 6.54 5.47
N THR A 20 12.59 7.13 5.26
CA THR A 20 11.34 6.36 5.44
C THR A 20 11.19 5.31 4.34
N THR A 21 10.84 4.09 4.73
CA THR A 21 10.62 2.99 3.78
C THR A 21 9.19 3.01 3.26
N ALA A 22 9.03 3.08 1.94
CA ALA A 22 7.75 3.01 1.25
C ALA A 22 7.58 1.63 0.62
N TYR A 23 6.65 0.85 1.15
CA TYR A 23 6.30 -0.46 0.58
C TYR A 23 5.28 -0.27 -0.54
N ILE A 24 5.54 -0.83 -1.71
CA ILE A 24 4.66 -0.77 -2.88
C ILE A 24 4.36 -2.16 -3.40
N GLU A 25 3.11 -2.46 -3.73
CA GLU A 25 2.76 -3.76 -4.30
C GLU A 25 3.40 -3.89 -5.69
N LYS A 26 4.09 -5.01 -5.91
CA LYS A 26 4.68 -5.33 -7.20
C LYS A 26 3.57 -5.50 -8.24
N SER A 27 3.59 -4.65 -9.26
CA SER A 27 2.67 -4.72 -10.39
C SER A 27 2.77 -6.08 -11.09
N SER A 28 1.62 -6.73 -11.26
CA SER A 28 1.46 -7.98 -11.99
C SER A 28 0.12 -7.93 -12.74
N PRO A 29 0.09 -7.46 -14.01
CA PRO A 29 -1.15 -7.42 -14.78
C PRO A 29 -1.73 -8.84 -14.94
N PHE A 30 -3.06 -8.96 -14.96
CA PHE A 30 -3.68 -10.27 -15.12
C PHE A 30 -3.63 -10.72 -16.59
N PRO A 31 -3.45 -12.03 -16.87
CA PRO A 31 -3.43 -12.54 -18.24
C PRO A 31 -4.69 -12.23 -19.05
N THR A 32 -5.82 -12.04 -18.38
CA THR A 32 -7.12 -11.70 -18.97
C THR A 32 -7.28 -10.21 -19.26
N ASP A 33 -6.38 -9.36 -18.78
CA ASP A 33 -6.44 -7.91 -19.00
C ASP A 33 -6.07 -7.57 -20.45
N GLY A 34 -6.75 -6.56 -21.01
CA GLY A 34 -6.40 -6.04 -22.34
C GLY A 34 -5.08 -5.27 -22.36
N LYS A 35 -4.55 -5.02 -23.56
CA LYS A 35 -3.28 -4.28 -23.79
C LYS A 35 -3.24 -2.92 -23.09
N LEU A 36 -4.37 -2.19 -23.09
CA LEU A 36 -4.49 -0.91 -22.39
C LEU A 36 -4.42 -1.06 -20.86
N GLY A 37 -4.96 -2.16 -20.32
CA GLY A 37 -4.86 -2.48 -18.90
C GLY A 37 -3.41 -2.70 -18.50
N TRP A 38 -2.67 -3.53 -19.26
CA TRP A 38 -1.26 -3.79 -19.01
C TRP A 38 -0.41 -2.52 -19.04
N TRP A 39 -0.63 -1.66 -20.03
CA TRP A 39 0.07 -0.38 -20.12
C TRP A 39 -0.27 0.54 -18.94
N SER A 40 -1.55 0.67 -18.60
CA SER A 40 -2.01 1.51 -17.49
C SER A 40 -1.41 1.07 -16.16
N THR A 41 -1.43 -0.24 -15.85
CA THR A 41 -0.85 -0.78 -14.62
C THR A 41 0.67 -0.54 -14.56
N GLY A 42 1.38 -0.71 -15.68
CA GLY A 42 2.82 -0.40 -15.77
C GLY A 42 3.11 1.08 -15.57
N PHE A 43 2.33 1.96 -16.22
CA PHE A 43 2.47 3.42 -16.12
C PHE A 43 2.26 3.90 -14.68
N SER A 44 1.16 3.51 -14.04
CA SER A 44 0.88 3.88 -12.65
C SER A 44 1.97 3.40 -11.69
N TYR A 45 2.46 2.17 -11.87
CA TYR A 45 3.52 1.62 -11.04
C TYR A 45 4.82 2.42 -11.16
N GLY A 46 5.25 2.73 -12.39
CA GLY A 46 6.43 3.56 -12.64
C GLY A 46 6.29 4.97 -12.07
N LEU A 47 5.12 5.59 -12.21
CA LEU A 47 4.83 6.93 -11.69
C LEU A 47 4.95 6.99 -10.16
N TRP A 48 4.44 5.98 -9.46
CA TRP A 48 4.55 5.90 -8.00
C TRP A 48 6.00 5.68 -7.54
N ILE A 49 6.75 4.78 -8.18
CA ILE A 49 8.16 4.57 -7.85
C ILE A 49 8.96 5.85 -8.05
N ALA A 50 8.82 6.49 -9.22
CA ALA A 50 9.56 7.71 -9.55
C ALA A 50 9.24 8.83 -8.55
N SER A 51 7.96 9.02 -8.22
CA SER A 51 7.53 10.01 -7.23
C SER A 51 8.14 9.74 -5.85
N LEU A 52 8.06 8.50 -5.36
CA LEU A 52 8.58 8.12 -4.04
C LEU A 52 10.10 8.27 -3.95
N VAL A 53 10.84 7.80 -4.96
CA VAL A 53 12.30 7.92 -5.01
C VAL A 53 12.72 9.39 -5.10
N SER A 54 12.01 10.21 -5.90
CA SER A 54 12.31 11.64 -6.03
C SER A 54 12.07 12.43 -4.74
N LEU A 55 11.20 11.92 -3.86
CA LEU A 55 10.93 12.46 -2.53
C LEU A 55 11.88 11.91 -1.43
N GLY A 56 12.85 11.06 -1.79
CA GLY A 56 13.85 10.53 -0.83
C GLY A 56 13.42 9.29 -0.06
N PHE A 57 12.31 8.63 -0.43
CA PHE A 57 11.89 7.38 0.20
C PHE A 57 12.71 6.19 -0.29
N SER A 58 12.97 5.23 0.60
CA SER A 58 13.46 3.90 0.22
C SER A 58 12.28 3.04 -0.23
N VAL A 59 12.18 2.77 -1.54
CA VAL A 59 11.05 2.02 -2.11
C VAL A 59 11.31 0.52 -2.08
N VAL A 60 10.41 -0.25 -1.48
CA VAL A 60 10.49 -1.71 -1.40
C VAL A 60 9.28 -2.34 -2.11
N PRO A 61 9.47 -2.91 -3.30
CA PRO A 61 8.45 -3.70 -3.97
C PRO A 61 8.14 -5.00 -3.22
N VAL A 62 6.86 -5.28 -2.96
CA VAL A 62 6.41 -6.50 -2.28
C VAL A 62 5.38 -7.22 -3.14
N ALA A 63 5.53 -8.53 -3.33
CA ALA A 63 4.54 -9.31 -4.07
C ALA A 63 3.22 -9.42 -3.29
N SER A 64 2.09 -9.35 -4.00
CA SER A 64 0.76 -9.44 -3.41
C SER A 64 0.56 -10.70 -2.57
N GLN A 65 1.10 -11.82 -3.04
CA GLN A 65 1.04 -13.11 -2.37
C GLN A 65 1.76 -13.10 -1.01
N THR A 66 2.86 -12.36 -0.88
CA THR A 66 3.69 -12.34 0.34
C THR A 66 2.95 -11.67 1.50
N TRP A 67 2.49 -10.43 1.30
CA TRP A 67 1.81 -9.71 2.37
C TRP A 67 0.41 -10.29 2.65
N LYS A 68 -0.29 -10.81 1.63
CA LYS A 68 -1.56 -11.51 1.82
C LYS A 68 -1.40 -12.80 2.62
N ALA A 69 -0.34 -13.57 2.39
CA ALA A 69 -0.06 -14.77 3.17
C ALA A 69 0.25 -14.44 4.63
N TYR A 70 1.02 -13.38 4.86
CA TYR A 70 1.37 -12.91 6.20
C TYR A 70 0.13 -12.58 7.06
N PHE A 71 -0.95 -12.08 6.44
CA PHE A 71 -2.23 -11.82 7.12
C PHE A 71 -3.27 -12.93 6.97
N GLY A 72 -2.92 -14.10 6.42
CA GLY A 72 -3.86 -15.21 6.23
C GLY A 72 -4.92 -14.99 5.14
N LEU A 73 -4.72 -14.03 4.23
CA LEU A 73 -5.68 -13.61 3.20
C LEU A 73 -5.55 -14.36 1.86
N SER A 74 -4.59 -15.28 1.73
CA SER A 74 -4.24 -15.92 0.44
C SER A 74 -5.31 -16.85 -0.15
N ARG A 75 -6.28 -17.30 0.63
CA ARG A 75 -7.32 -18.26 0.20
C ARG A 75 -8.74 -17.73 0.36
N SER A 76 -8.89 -16.41 0.46
CA SER A 76 -10.19 -15.78 0.62
C SER A 76 -11.06 -15.93 -0.64
N GLU A 77 -12.32 -16.32 -0.46
CA GLU A 77 -13.36 -16.25 -1.51
C GLU A 77 -13.80 -14.80 -1.80
N SER A 78 -13.58 -13.91 -0.82
CA SER A 78 -13.96 -12.48 -0.86
C SER A 78 -12.77 -11.56 -0.55
N PRO A 79 -11.67 -11.59 -1.32
CA PRO A 79 -10.40 -10.97 -0.94
C PRO A 79 -10.48 -9.47 -0.69
N LYS A 80 -11.42 -8.79 -1.37
CA LYS A 80 -11.67 -7.34 -1.20
C LYS A 80 -12.39 -7.01 0.10
N ASP A 81 -13.27 -7.88 0.57
CA ASP A 81 -14.02 -7.68 1.80
C ASP A 81 -13.15 -8.04 3.01
N ASP A 82 -12.44 -9.16 2.92
CA ASP A 82 -11.51 -9.64 3.95
C ASP A 82 -10.37 -8.65 4.19
N SER A 83 -9.83 -8.02 3.14
CA SER A 83 -8.84 -6.96 3.28
C SER A 83 -9.37 -5.78 4.08
N ARG A 84 -10.64 -5.36 3.85
CA ARG A 84 -11.26 -4.27 4.61
C ARG A 84 -11.49 -4.66 6.07
N GLN A 85 -11.87 -5.90 6.33
CA GLN A 85 -12.04 -6.42 7.69
C GLN A 85 -10.71 -6.46 8.43
N ALA A 86 -9.67 -7.08 7.85
CA ALA A 86 -8.33 -7.15 8.43
C ALA A 86 -7.75 -5.76 8.72
N ALA A 87 -7.88 -4.82 7.77
CA ALA A 87 -7.44 -3.44 7.97
C ALA A 87 -8.24 -2.73 9.09
N SER A 88 -9.54 -3.00 9.21
CA SER A 88 -10.37 -2.41 10.28
C SER A 88 -10.02 -2.99 11.67
N ILE A 89 -9.59 -4.26 11.74
CA ILE A 89 -9.09 -4.90 12.97
C ILE A 89 -7.77 -4.27 13.39
N LEU A 90 -6.82 -4.10 12.45
CA LEU A 90 -5.51 -3.51 12.75
C LEU A 90 -5.57 -2.00 13.03
N PHE A 91 -6.50 -1.29 12.39
CA PHE A 91 -6.66 0.16 12.48
C PHE A 91 -8.11 0.52 12.82
N PRO A 92 -8.55 0.30 14.08
CA PRO A 92 -9.94 0.54 14.50
C PRO A 92 -10.36 2.01 14.34
N ASP A 93 -9.40 2.94 14.47
CA ASP A 93 -9.59 4.37 14.22
C ASP A 93 -9.93 4.70 12.75
N LYS A 94 -9.57 3.80 11.81
CA LYS A 94 -9.85 3.93 10.37
C LYS A 94 -11.07 3.12 9.93
N ALA A 95 -11.69 2.31 10.79
CA ALA A 95 -12.81 1.42 10.44
C ALA A 95 -13.97 2.16 9.72
N LEU A 96 -14.33 3.36 10.16
CA LEU A 96 -15.35 4.20 9.49
C LEU A 96 -14.95 4.57 8.05
N SER A 97 -13.66 4.81 7.81
CA SER A 97 -13.10 5.10 6.48
C SER A 97 -12.97 3.86 5.59
N LEU A 98 -13.25 2.66 6.10
CA LEU A 98 -13.15 1.36 5.41
C LEU A 98 -14.51 0.66 5.23
N LYS A 99 -15.62 1.29 5.64
CA LYS A 99 -16.96 0.69 5.62
C LYS A 99 -17.51 0.34 4.22
N LEU A 100 -17.15 1.11 3.19
CA LEU A 100 -17.72 0.96 1.84
C LEU A 100 -16.93 -0.03 0.99
N LYS A 101 -17.62 -0.75 0.08
CA LYS A 101 -16.99 -1.71 -0.84
C LYS A 101 -15.86 -1.10 -1.68
N LYS A 102 -16.03 0.15 -2.13
CA LYS A 102 -15.03 0.89 -2.91
C LYS A 102 -13.74 1.23 -2.14
N HIS A 103 -13.69 1.02 -0.82
CA HIS A 103 -12.53 1.34 0.01
C HIS A 103 -11.52 0.20 0.11
N HIS A 104 -11.67 -0.88 -0.68
CA HIS A 104 -10.71 -1.99 -0.68
C HIS A 104 -9.27 -1.53 -0.96
N GLY A 105 -9.06 -0.57 -1.87
CA GLY A 105 -7.71 -0.07 -2.16
C GLY A 105 -7.06 0.66 -0.98
N ARG A 106 -7.85 1.34 -0.13
CA ARG A 106 -7.34 1.96 1.11
C ARG A 106 -6.94 0.89 2.12
N ALA A 107 -7.73 -0.18 2.20
CA ALA A 107 -7.44 -1.30 3.08
C ALA A 107 -6.15 -2.03 2.67
N GLU A 108 -5.97 -2.33 1.37
CA GLU A 108 -4.75 -2.96 0.87
C GLU A 108 -3.51 -2.09 1.12
N ALA A 109 -3.62 -0.76 0.95
CA ALA A 109 -2.53 0.16 1.28
C ALA A 109 -2.17 0.15 2.78
N LEU A 110 -3.16 0.13 3.67
CA LEU A 110 -2.95 0.02 5.12
C LEU A 110 -2.31 -1.31 5.50
N LEU A 111 -2.77 -2.41 4.91
CA LEU A 111 -2.21 -3.75 5.16
C LEU A 111 -0.77 -3.84 4.66
N LEU A 112 -0.45 -3.29 3.49
CA LEU A 112 0.91 -3.29 2.98
C LEU A 112 1.87 -2.50 3.89
N ALA A 113 1.42 -1.35 4.41
CA ALA A 113 2.18 -0.60 5.41
C ALA A 113 2.31 -1.36 6.74
N ALA A 114 1.25 -2.03 7.19
CA ALA A 114 1.25 -2.86 8.39
C ALA A 114 2.24 -4.04 8.26
N TYR A 115 2.29 -4.68 7.09
CA TYR A 115 3.26 -5.72 6.75
C TYR A 115 4.70 -5.18 6.87
N GLY A 116 4.95 -4.02 6.25
CA GLY A 116 6.25 -3.36 6.32
C GLY A 116 6.70 -2.94 7.73
N LYS A 117 5.74 -2.71 8.63
CA LYS A 117 5.98 -2.41 10.05
C LYS A 117 6.07 -3.68 10.92
N GLY A 118 5.71 -4.85 10.39
CA GLY A 118 5.67 -6.10 11.16
C GLY A 118 4.50 -6.20 12.16
N LEU A 119 3.37 -5.53 11.89
CA LEU A 119 2.17 -5.69 12.72
C LEU A 119 1.59 -7.08 12.55
N VAL A 120 1.01 -7.66 13.59
CA VAL A 120 0.39 -9.00 13.54
C VAL A 120 -1.11 -8.84 13.73
N LEU A 121 -1.90 -9.55 12.91
CA LEU A 121 -3.35 -9.62 13.14
C LEU A 121 -3.59 -10.38 14.45
N PRO A 122 -4.37 -9.83 15.39
CA PRO A 122 -4.81 -10.58 16.55
C PRO A 122 -5.49 -11.86 16.05
N GLN A 123 -5.02 -13.02 16.51
CA GLN A 123 -5.79 -14.24 16.33
C GLN A 123 -7.11 -13.99 17.06
N LEU A 124 -8.22 -13.94 16.32
CA LEU A 124 -9.49 -14.22 16.96
C LEU A 124 -9.36 -15.68 17.36
N ASP A 125 -9.07 -15.91 18.64
CA ASP A 125 -9.30 -17.20 19.27
C ASP A 125 -10.79 -17.47 19.05
N ILE A 126 -11.08 -18.25 18.02
CA ILE A 126 -12.32 -18.98 17.97
C ILE A 126 -12.15 -19.97 19.11
N ASP A 127 -12.63 -19.58 20.29
CA ASP A 127 -13.08 -20.53 21.29
C ASP A 127 -14.08 -21.42 20.57
N VAL A 128 -13.57 -22.53 20.02
CA VAL A 128 -14.36 -23.71 19.71
C VAL A 128 -14.74 -24.27 21.08
N ASP A 129 -15.73 -23.65 21.69
CA ASP A 129 -16.40 -24.22 22.84
C ASP A 129 -17.20 -25.41 22.31
N CYS A 130 -16.67 -26.59 22.63
CA CYS A 130 -17.23 -27.96 22.63
C CYS A 130 -18.41 -28.28 21.68
#